data_AF-A0A8J7TPA6-F1
#
_entry.id   AF-A0A8J7TPA6-F1
#
_cell.length_a   1.000
_cell.length_b   1.000
_cell.length_c   1.000
_cell.angle_alpha   90.00
_cell.angle_beta   90.00
_cell.angle_gamma   90.00
#
_symmetry.space_group_name_H-M   'P 1'
#
loop_
_entity.id
_entity.type
_entity.pdbx_description
1 polymer ?
#
loop_
_entity_poly.entity_id
_entity_poly.type
_entity_poly.pdbx_seq_one_letter_code
_entity_poly.pdbx_strand_id
1 'polypeptide(L)'
;MKKLDTLLAICPILLNGQILYAIWFDDDYSKFHLTSSGEILAFRSEVEAEKSAGKFRKGLPIGRKQLLDLDACKKWVSKPSADSVDCDAFLSAYDAAGDYRNAAARANLDIGDKKYLQITDKLFWGCNLPSVTPKGKSYIPIWTKEEVKELRTMLEESIAIFESKLSVQD
;
A
#
# COMPACT_ATOMS: atom_id res chain seq x y z
N MET A 1 -18.41 23.40 7.83
CA MET A 1 -17.45 22.41 7.29
C MET A 1 -17.25 21.32 8.32
N LYS A 2 -17.76 20.10 8.08
CA LYS A 2 -17.39 18.94 8.89
C LYS A 2 -15.90 18.68 8.63
N LYS A 3 -15.06 18.68 9.68
CA LYS A 3 -13.72 18.09 9.60
C LYS A 3 -13.94 16.65 9.15
N LEU A 4 -13.45 16.29 7.96
CA LEU A 4 -13.28 14.89 7.59
C LEU A 4 -12.45 14.24 8.70
N ASP A 5 -12.90 13.10 9.19
CA ASP A 5 -12.22 12.34 10.24
C ASP A 5 -10.85 11.92 9.72
N THR A 6 -9.82 12.73 10.00
CA THR A 6 -8.45 12.42 9.61
C THR A 6 -8.04 11.12 10.29
N LEU A 7 -7.80 10.07 9.50
CA LEU A 7 -7.29 8.81 10.01
C LEU A 7 -5.77 8.91 10.09
N LEU A 8 -5.22 8.57 11.24
CA LEU A 8 -3.79 8.36 11.46
C LEU A 8 -3.61 6.88 11.78
N ALA A 9 -2.76 6.18 11.03
CA ALA A 9 -2.53 4.76 11.25
C ALA A 9 -1.05 4.39 11.16
N ILE A 10 -0.68 3.32 11.86
CA ILE A 10 0.56 2.61 11.63
C ILE A 10 0.36 1.58 10.51
N CYS A 11 1.25 1.61 9.53
CA CYS A 11 1.32 0.65 8.44
C CYS A 11 2.53 -0.27 8.64
N PRO A 12 2.33 -1.51 9.12
CA PRO A 12 3.41 -2.48 9.18
C PRO A 12 3.75 -2.97 7.76
N ILE A 13 5.04 -3.00 7.42
CA ILE A 13 5.58 -3.38 6.11
C ILE A 13 6.61 -4.49 6.34
N LEU A 14 6.39 -5.68 5.77
CA LEU A 14 7.40 -6.74 5.73
C LEU A 14 8.21 -6.62 4.44
N LEU A 15 9.51 -6.35 4.58
CA LEU A 15 10.46 -6.24 3.47
C LEU A 15 11.82 -6.79 3.87
N ASN A 16 12.38 -7.67 3.04
CA ASN A 16 13.67 -8.33 3.23
C ASN A 16 13.78 -9.05 4.60
N GLY A 17 12.69 -9.70 5.02
CA GLY A 17 12.60 -10.42 6.29
C GLY A 17 12.49 -9.53 7.53
N GLN A 18 12.31 -8.22 7.36
CA GLN A 18 12.17 -7.26 8.47
C GLN A 18 10.81 -6.59 8.42
N ILE A 19 10.16 -6.49 9.59
CA ILE A 19 8.96 -5.68 9.75
C ILE A 19 9.39 -4.26 10.11
N LEU A 20 8.93 -3.29 9.33
CA LEU A 20 9.11 -1.87 9.54
C LEU A 20 7.74 -1.21 9.72
N TYR A 21 7.67 -0.14 10.49
CA TYR A 21 6.44 0.53 10.84
C TYR A 21 6.44 1.94 10.26
N ALA A 22 5.67 2.15 9.20
CA ALA A 22 5.51 3.45 8.56
C ALA A 22 4.26 4.18 9.09
N ILE A 23 4.30 5.51 9.04
CA ILE A 23 3.19 6.36 9.48
C ILE A 23 2.36 6.75 8.26
N TRP A 24 1.05 6.52 8.32
CA TRP A 24 0.12 6.74 7.22
C TRP A 24 -1.05 7.63 7.65
N PHE A 25 -1.54 8.45 6.72
CA PHE A 25 -2.65 9.37 6.93
C PHE A 25 -3.71 9.21 5.86
N ASP A 26 -4.97 9.37 6.25
CA ASP A 26 -6.09 9.66 5.37
C ASP A 26 -6.70 11.00 5.78
N ASP A 27 -6.49 12.04 4.98
CA ASP A 27 -7.11 13.35 5.18
C ASP A 27 -7.86 13.80 3.93
N ASP A 28 -7.25 14.65 3.10
CA ASP A 28 -7.74 15.01 1.78
C ASP A 28 -7.41 13.92 0.76
N TYR A 29 -6.31 13.17 1.00
CA TYR A 29 -5.93 11.98 0.25
C TYR A 29 -5.04 11.06 1.11
N SER A 30 -5.06 9.77 0.78
CA SER A 30 -4.24 8.75 1.43
C SER A 30 -2.75 8.92 1.10
N LYS A 31 -1.90 8.93 2.13
CA LYS A 31 -0.45 9.20 1.99
C LYS A 31 0.41 8.69 3.15
N PHE A 32 1.69 8.43 2.86
CA PHE A 32 2.71 8.20 3.89
C PHE A 32 3.30 9.50 4.44
N HIS A 33 3.78 9.46 5.67
CA HIS A 33 4.67 10.50 6.18
C HIS A 33 6.03 10.39 5.50
N LEU A 34 6.53 11.52 4.97
CA LEU A 34 7.87 11.59 4.39
C LEU A 34 8.81 12.39 5.29
N THR A 35 10.09 12.02 5.28
CA THR A 35 11.20 12.82 5.80
C THR A 35 11.33 14.13 5.02
N SER A 36 12.15 15.06 5.50
CA SER A 36 12.45 16.30 4.77
C SER A 36 13.15 16.06 3.41
N SER A 37 13.83 14.93 3.25
CA SER A 37 14.48 14.49 2.01
C SER A 37 13.56 13.69 1.07
N GLY A 38 12.33 13.39 1.50
CA GLY A 38 11.29 12.80 0.65
C GLY A 38 11.22 11.27 0.68
N GLU A 39 11.91 10.60 1.62
CA GLU A 39 11.74 9.17 1.90
C GLU A 39 10.57 8.92 2.85
N ILE A 40 9.94 7.75 2.75
CA ILE A 40 8.97 7.23 3.71
C ILE A 40 9.64 7.08 5.07
N LEU A 41 9.11 7.78 6.07
CA LEU A 41 9.54 7.65 7.45
C LEU A 41 9.05 6.32 8.02
N ALA A 42 9.98 5.45 8.43
CA ALA A 42 9.69 4.15 9.02
C ALA A 42 10.53 3.89 10.28
N PHE A 43 10.06 2.97 11.12
CA PHE A 43 10.71 2.61 12.39
C PHE A 43 10.85 1.10 12.52
N ARG A 44 11.83 0.63 13.29
CA ARG A 44 11.95 -0.79 13.64
C ARG A 44 11.02 -1.22 14.77
N SER A 45 10.59 -0.26 15.60
CA SER A 45 9.66 -0.47 16.71
C SER A 45 8.32 0.17 16.44
N GLU A 46 7.25 -0.60 16.61
CA GLU A 46 5.88 -0.08 16.54
C GLU A 46 5.64 1.02 17.57
N VAL A 47 6.18 0.84 18.79
CA VAL A 47 6.04 1.81 19.89
C VAL A 47 6.69 3.16 19.52
N GLU A 48 7.81 3.15 18.81
CA GLU A 48 8.47 4.38 18.35
C GLU A 48 7.72 5.04 17.20
N ALA A 49 7.18 4.25 16.29
CA ALA A 49 6.29 4.73 15.24
C ALA A 49 5.05 5.42 15.84
N GLU A 50 4.40 4.79 16.83
CA GLU A 50 3.24 5.36 17.55
C GLU A 50 3.60 6.64 18.31
N LYS A 51 4.72 6.64 19.02
CA LYS A 51 5.22 7.83 19.74
C LYS A 51 5.52 8.98 18.78
N SER A 52 6.08 8.68 17.61
CA SER A 52 6.33 9.66 16.55
C SER A 52 5.01 10.16 15.95
N ALA A 53 4.09 9.25 15.64
CA ALA A 53 2.76 9.53 15.11
C ALA A 53 1.96 10.48 16.03
N GLY A 54 2.01 10.26 17.35
CA GLY A 54 1.36 11.11 18.34
C GLY A 54 1.85 12.57 18.39
N LYS A 55 3.04 12.86 17.84
CA LYS A 55 3.54 14.25 17.69
C LYS A 55 2.82 14.99 16.58
N PHE A 56 2.38 14.29 15.53
CA PHE A 56 1.67 14.91 14.40
C PHE A 56 0.25 15.29 14.77
N ARG A 57 -0.45 14.47 15.55
CA ARG A 57 -1.79 14.79 16.07
C ARG A 57 -2.00 14.30 17.49
N LYS A 58 -1.85 15.22 18.44
CA LYS A 58 -2.11 14.94 19.86
C LYS A 58 -3.59 14.62 20.09
N GLY A 59 -3.84 13.51 20.78
CA GLY A 59 -5.17 13.15 21.28
C GLY A 59 -6.09 12.45 20.28
N LEU A 60 -5.60 12.09 19.08
CA LEU A 60 -6.36 11.24 18.16
C LEU A 60 -5.98 9.77 18.36
N PRO A 61 -6.95 8.84 18.23
CA PRO A 61 -6.65 7.42 18.14
C PRO A 61 -5.73 7.15 16.94
N ILE A 62 -4.72 6.31 17.17
CA ILE A 62 -3.86 5.79 16.11
C ILE A 62 -4.43 4.43 15.72
N GLY A 63 -4.89 4.32 14.47
CA GLY A 63 -5.33 3.06 13.89
C GLY A 63 -4.16 2.18 13.43
N ARG A 64 -4.50 1.03 12.85
CA ARG A 64 -3.51 0.10 12.30
C ARG A 64 -3.98 -0.42 10.95
N LYS A 65 -3.14 -0.34 9.92
CA LYS A 65 -3.38 -1.00 8.63
C LYS A 65 -2.99 -2.47 8.72
N GLN A 66 -3.47 -3.27 7.77
CA GLN A 66 -3.00 -4.64 7.59
C GLN A 66 -1.52 -4.66 7.19
N LEU A 67 -0.87 -5.81 7.40
CA LEU A 67 0.53 -6.00 7.02
C LEU A 67 0.69 -5.91 5.51
N LEU A 68 1.53 -4.98 5.06
CA LEU A 68 1.99 -4.91 3.69
C LEU A 68 3.16 -5.90 3.49
N ASP A 69 2.85 -7.11 3.02
CA ASP A 69 3.84 -8.16 2.78
C ASP A 69 4.49 -8.03 1.40
N LEU A 70 5.55 -7.23 1.33
CA LEU A 70 6.31 -7.04 0.08
C LEU A 70 7.20 -8.24 -0.23
N ASP A 71 7.55 -9.07 0.75
CA ASP A 71 8.32 -10.30 0.53
C ASP A 71 7.50 -11.34 -0.22
N ALA A 72 6.22 -11.48 0.09
CA ALA A 72 5.29 -12.29 -0.68
C ALA A 72 5.17 -11.80 -2.13
N CYS A 73 5.07 -10.48 -2.33
CA CYS A 73 5.05 -9.87 -3.66
C CYS A 73 6.34 -10.16 -4.43
N LYS A 74 7.51 -9.98 -3.81
CA LYS A 74 8.83 -10.31 -4.39
C LYS A 74 8.94 -11.78 -4.79
N LYS A 75 8.47 -12.67 -3.93
CA LYS A 75 8.45 -14.11 -4.21
C LYS A 75 7.61 -14.41 -5.46
N TRP A 76 6.42 -13.83 -5.58
CA TRP A 76 5.58 -14.00 -6.76
C TRP A 76 6.23 -13.42 -8.02
N VAL A 77 6.78 -12.21 -7.93
CA VAL A 77 7.51 -11.56 -9.05
C VAL A 77 8.64 -12.44 -9.59
N SER A 78 9.37 -13.15 -8.72
CA SER A 78 10.47 -14.04 -9.13
C SER A 78 10.00 -15.26 -9.94
N LYS A 79 8.76 -15.70 -9.74
CA LYS A 79 8.16 -16.87 -10.39
C LYS A 79 6.65 -16.66 -10.56
N PRO A 80 6.24 -15.78 -11.48
CA PRO A 80 4.85 -15.39 -11.61
C PRO A 80 4.01 -16.55 -12.12
N SER A 81 2.82 -16.73 -11.54
CA SER A 81 1.84 -17.71 -11.96
C SER A 81 0.44 -17.13 -11.84
N ALA A 82 -0.39 -17.38 -12.86
CA ALA A 82 -1.79 -16.96 -12.90
C ALA A 82 -2.61 -17.53 -11.73
N ASP A 83 -2.33 -18.78 -11.34
CA ASP A 83 -3.09 -19.49 -10.31
C ASP A 83 -2.72 -19.07 -8.88
N SER A 84 -1.65 -18.29 -8.71
CA SER A 84 -1.16 -17.84 -7.41
C SER A 84 -1.22 -16.32 -7.26
N VAL A 85 -2.11 -15.67 -8.01
CA VAL A 85 -2.35 -14.22 -7.86
C VAL A 85 -3.10 -13.97 -6.56
N ASP A 86 -2.49 -13.23 -5.66
CA ASP A 86 -3.10 -12.77 -4.42
C ASP A 86 -3.65 -11.36 -4.64
N CYS A 87 -4.96 -11.26 -4.86
CA CYS A 87 -5.58 -10.00 -5.24
C CYS A 87 -5.44 -8.92 -4.16
N ASP A 88 -5.58 -9.31 -2.89
CA ASP A 88 -5.56 -8.39 -1.76
C ASP A 88 -4.16 -7.87 -1.48
N ALA A 89 -3.17 -8.78 -1.45
CA ALA A 89 -1.77 -8.40 -1.22
C ALA A 89 -1.22 -7.52 -2.37
N PHE A 90 -1.57 -7.85 -3.62
CA PHE A 90 -1.03 -7.16 -4.78
C PHE A 90 -1.66 -5.79 -4.98
N LEU A 91 -2.98 -5.67 -4.75
CA LEU A 91 -3.66 -4.38 -4.74
C LEU A 91 -3.11 -3.50 -3.62
N SER A 92 -2.94 -4.06 -2.40
CA SER A 92 -2.36 -3.33 -1.27
C SER A 92 -0.95 -2.81 -1.56
N ALA A 93 -0.10 -3.60 -2.22
CA ALA A 93 1.24 -3.17 -2.64
C ALA A 93 1.19 -1.98 -3.61
N TYR A 94 0.32 -2.04 -4.61
CA TYR A 94 0.18 -0.98 -5.60
C TYR A 94 -0.44 0.29 -5.01
N ASP A 95 -1.47 0.16 -4.19
CA ASP A 95 -2.13 1.28 -3.51
C ASP A 95 -1.16 1.98 -2.56
N ALA A 96 -0.39 1.23 -1.77
CA ALA A 96 0.64 1.82 -0.90
C ALA A 96 1.72 2.56 -1.71
N ALA A 97 2.13 2.02 -2.86
CA ALA A 97 3.03 2.74 -3.75
C ALA A 97 2.40 4.04 -4.30
N GLY A 98 1.08 4.03 -4.54
CA GLY A 98 0.28 5.22 -4.88
C GLY A 98 0.26 6.25 -3.76
N ASP A 99 0.07 5.82 -2.52
CA ASP A 99 0.11 6.68 -1.33
C ASP A 99 1.47 7.38 -1.17
N TYR A 100 2.57 6.70 -1.51
CA TYR A 100 3.89 7.34 -1.57
C TYR A 100 3.95 8.39 -2.69
N ARG A 101 3.49 8.06 -3.91
CA ARG A 101 3.49 9.00 -5.05
C ARG A 101 2.69 10.27 -4.72
N ASN A 102 1.52 10.11 -4.10
CA ASN A 102 0.70 11.21 -3.64
C ASN A 102 1.44 12.11 -2.63
N ALA A 103 2.14 11.50 -1.66
CA ALA A 103 2.94 12.21 -0.69
C ALA A 103 4.09 13.00 -1.36
N ALA A 104 4.81 12.35 -2.29
CA ALA A 104 5.97 12.93 -2.98
C ALA A 104 5.59 14.07 -3.94
N ALA A 105 4.45 13.94 -4.62
CA ALA A 105 3.91 14.96 -5.53
C ALA A 105 3.32 16.18 -4.79
N ARG A 106 3.33 16.19 -3.45
CA ARG A 106 2.79 17.27 -2.59
C ARG A 106 1.37 17.71 -3.02
N ALA A 107 0.48 16.75 -3.27
CA ALA A 107 -0.90 16.97 -3.71
C ALA A 107 -1.13 17.42 -5.17
N ASN A 108 -0.12 17.37 -6.05
CA ASN A 108 -0.40 17.28 -7.49
C ASN A 108 -0.86 15.85 -7.79
N LEU A 109 -2.13 15.58 -7.43
CA LEU A 109 -2.80 14.31 -7.61
C LEU A 109 -2.66 13.90 -9.07
N ASP A 110 -1.79 12.94 -9.36
CA ASP A 110 -1.92 12.16 -10.58
C ASP A 110 -3.10 11.22 -10.31
N ILE A 111 -4.31 11.74 -10.50
CA ILE A 111 -5.57 11.03 -10.26
C ILE A 111 -5.63 9.89 -11.27
N GLY A 112 -5.09 8.75 -10.84
CA GLY A 112 -5.03 7.52 -11.60
C GLY A 112 -3.87 7.52 -12.58
N ASP A 113 -2.75 6.92 -12.17
CA ASP A 113 -1.84 6.30 -13.12
C ASP A 113 -2.65 5.25 -13.91
N LYS A 114 -3.19 5.67 -15.06
CA LYS A 114 -4.07 4.85 -15.91
C LYS A 114 -3.34 3.65 -16.50
N LYS A 115 -2.01 3.59 -16.33
CA LYS A 115 -1.15 2.55 -16.87
C LYS A 115 -1.66 1.15 -16.54
N TYR A 116 -2.15 0.92 -15.33
CA TYR A 116 -2.59 -0.40 -14.86
C TYR A 116 -4.08 -0.50 -14.55
N LEU A 117 -4.90 0.42 -15.05
CA LEU A 117 -6.32 0.53 -14.67
C LEU A 117 -7.10 -0.79 -14.82
N GLN A 118 -6.85 -1.54 -15.89
CA GLN A 118 -7.50 -2.82 -16.14
C GLN A 118 -7.07 -3.90 -15.14
N ILE A 119 -5.77 -3.94 -14.81
CA ILE A 119 -5.22 -4.86 -13.82
C ILE A 119 -5.75 -4.54 -12.43
N THR A 120 -5.76 -3.27 -12.04
CA THR A 120 -6.24 -2.82 -10.72
C THR A 120 -7.73 -3.07 -10.53
N ASP A 121 -8.56 -2.82 -11.55
CA ASP A 121 -9.99 -3.13 -11.49
C ASP A 121 -10.22 -4.63 -11.28
N LYS A 122 -9.49 -5.46 -12.02
CA LYS A 122 -9.58 -6.92 -11.89
C LYS A 122 -9.11 -7.44 -10.53
N LEU A 123 -8.03 -6.88 -9.96
CA LEU A 123 -7.59 -7.17 -8.60
C LEU A 123 -8.65 -6.76 -7.57
N PHE A 124 -9.22 -5.55 -7.71
CA PHE A 124 -10.26 -5.04 -6.82
C PHE A 124 -11.47 -5.98 -6.76
N TRP A 125 -11.98 -6.44 -7.91
CA TRP A 125 -13.06 -7.43 -7.93
C TRP A 125 -12.61 -8.77 -7.33
N GLY A 126 -11.35 -9.14 -7.51
CA GLY A 126 -10.75 -10.34 -6.93
C GLY A 126 -10.64 -10.33 -5.40
N CYS A 127 -10.60 -9.15 -4.77
CA CYS A 127 -10.64 -9.01 -3.32
C CYS A 127 -11.99 -9.43 -2.69
N ASN A 128 -13.05 -9.56 -3.48
CA ASN A 128 -14.37 -10.03 -3.03
C ASN A 128 -14.93 -9.28 -1.81
N LEU A 129 -14.75 -7.95 -1.77
CA LEU A 129 -15.16 -7.13 -0.63
C LEU A 129 -16.67 -7.24 -0.37
N PRO A 130 -17.13 -7.39 0.90
CA PRO A 130 -18.55 -7.55 1.23
C PRO A 130 -19.46 -6.41 0.75
N SER A 131 -18.90 -5.23 0.51
CA SER A 131 -19.61 -4.05 0.01
C SER A 131 -19.98 -4.14 -1.47
N VAL A 132 -19.23 -4.90 -2.27
CA VAL A 132 -19.42 -5.02 -3.72
C VAL A 132 -19.69 -6.46 -4.17
N THR A 133 -19.45 -7.45 -3.32
CA THR A 133 -19.70 -8.87 -3.59
C THR A 133 -20.89 -9.36 -2.79
N PRO A 134 -22.01 -9.73 -3.45
CA PRO A 134 -23.18 -10.24 -2.75
C PRO A 134 -22.88 -11.49 -1.93
N LYS A 135 -23.58 -11.66 -0.80
CA LYS A 135 -23.42 -12.84 0.07
C LYS A 135 -23.59 -14.14 -0.73
N GLY A 136 -22.62 -15.04 -0.60
CA GLY A 136 -22.62 -16.34 -1.31
C GLY A 136 -22.17 -16.25 -2.78
N LYS A 137 -21.70 -15.09 -3.24
CA LYS A 137 -21.04 -14.93 -4.55
C LYS A 137 -19.54 -14.74 -4.34
N SER A 138 -18.79 -15.09 -5.38
CA SER A 138 -17.36 -14.83 -5.48
C SER A 138 -16.97 -14.59 -6.92
N TYR A 139 -16.05 -13.67 -7.14
CA TYR A 139 -15.33 -13.47 -8.39
C TYR A 139 -13.94 -14.11 -8.26
N ILE A 140 -13.60 -14.99 -9.19
CA ILE A 140 -12.27 -15.58 -9.32
C ILE A 140 -11.73 -15.08 -10.66
N PRO A 141 -10.76 -14.14 -10.66
CA PRO A 141 -10.22 -13.61 -11.90
C PRO A 141 -9.46 -14.68 -12.67
N ILE A 142 -9.67 -14.73 -13.99
CA ILE A 142 -8.89 -15.58 -14.91
C ILE A 142 -7.83 -14.70 -15.56
N TRP A 143 -6.56 -14.96 -15.28
CA TRP A 143 -5.45 -14.13 -15.76
C TRP A 143 -4.86 -14.65 -17.08
N THR A 144 -4.75 -13.78 -18.08
CA THR A 144 -4.02 -14.09 -19.32
C THR A 144 -2.51 -14.00 -19.10
N LYS A 145 -1.72 -14.54 -20.02
CA LYS A 145 -0.26 -14.44 -19.94
C LYS A 145 0.23 -12.99 -20.00
N GLU A 146 -0.48 -12.17 -20.77
CA GLU A 146 -0.20 -10.75 -20.94
C GLU A 146 -0.51 -9.99 -19.65
N GLU A 147 -1.67 -10.23 -19.03
CA GLU A 147 -2.02 -9.61 -17.75
C GLU A 147 -1.08 -10.03 -16.63
N VAL A 148 -0.63 -11.30 -16.59
CA VAL A 148 0.37 -11.76 -15.60
C VAL A 148 1.69 -11.00 -15.77
N LYS A 149 2.13 -10.72 -17.01
CA LYS A 149 3.34 -9.91 -17.25
C LYS A 149 3.14 -8.46 -16.78
N GLU A 150 1.98 -7.88 -17.06
CA GLU A 150 1.67 -6.51 -16.66
C GLU A 150 1.58 -6.37 -15.14
N LEU A 151 0.89 -7.31 -14.48
CA LEU A 151 0.82 -7.40 -13.02
C LEU A 151 2.21 -7.55 -12.39
N ARG A 152 3.10 -8.35 -12.99
CA ARG A 152 4.49 -8.46 -12.54
C ARG A 152 5.21 -7.11 -12.62
N THR A 153 5.12 -6.41 -13.73
CA THR A 153 5.74 -5.08 -13.88
C THR A 153 5.18 -4.09 -12.85
N MET A 154 3.86 -4.08 -12.65
CA MET A 154 3.21 -3.24 -11.65
C MET A 154 3.74 -3.50 -10.23
N LEU A 155 3.94 -4.76 -9.86
CA LEU A 155 4.50 -5.14 -8.56
C LEU A 155 6.00 -4.80 -8.45
N GLU A 156 6.80 -5.06 -9.49
CA GLU A 156 8.21 -4.69 -9.54
C GLU A 156 8.40 -3.19 -9.29
N GLU A 157 7.60 -2.35 -9.97
CA GLU A 157 7.62 -0.89 -9.79
C GLU A 157 7.20 -0.47 -8.37
N SER A 158 6.18 -1.14 -7.82
CA SER A 158 5.68 -0.87 -6.47
C SER A 158 6.70 -1.24 -5.40
N ILE A 159 7.33 -2.42 -5.51
CA ILE A 159 8.38 -2.89 -4.59
C ILE A 159 9.61 -1.97 -4.64
N ALA A 160 10.04 -1.57 -5.84
CA ALA A 160 11.21 -0.72 -6.03
C ALA A 160 11.09 0.64 -5.33
N ILE A 161 9.87 1.17 -5.19
CA ILE A 161 9.60 2.36 -4.38
C ILE A 161 10.00 2.11 -2.93
N PHE A 162 9.49 1.05 -2.29
CA PHE A 162 9.80 0.78 -0.89
C PHE A 162 11.28 0.42 -0.67
N GLU A 163 11.90 -0.33 -1.60
CA GLU A 163 13.32 -0.66 -1.50
C GLU A 163 14.23 0.57 -1.57
N SER A 164 13.82 1.64 -2.27
CA SER A 164 14.63 2.84 -2.46
C SER A 164 14.21 4.05 -1.62
N LYS A 165 13.00 4.04 -1.06
CA LYS A 165 12.38 5.19 -0.39
C LYS A 165 12.07 4.97 1.07
N LEU A 166 12.49 3.88 1.70
CA LEU A 166 12.38 3.75 3.15
C LEU A 166 13.57 4.43 3.85
N SER A 167 13.26 5.34 4.77
CA SER A 167 14.22 5.86 5.74
C SER A 167 13.87 5.31 7.11
N VAL A 168 14.63 4.31 7.53
CA VAL A 168 14.45 3.65 8.82
C VAL A 168 15.15 4.47 9.90
N GLN A 169 14.38 4.92 10.88
CA GLN A 169 14.89 5.53 12.09
C GLN A 169 14.99 4.47 13.19
N ASP A 170 16.00 4.64 14.03
CA ASP A 170 16.19 3.89 15.28
C ASP A 170 15.53 4.61 16.47
#